data_AF-A0A378I5J1-F1
#
_entry.id   AF-A0A378I5J1-F1
#
_cell.length_a   1.000
_cell.length_b   1.000
_cell.length_c   1.000
_cell.angle_alpha   90.00
_cell.angle_beta   90.00
_cell.angle_gamma   90.00
#
_symmetry.space_group_name_H-M   'P 1'
#
loop_
_entity.id
_entity.type
_entity.pdbx_description
1 polymer ?
#
loop_
_entity_poly.entity_id
_entity_poly.type
_entity_poly.pdbx_seq_one_letter_code
_entity_poly.pdbx_strand_id
1 'polypeptide(L)'
;MNRLLIFLLIVGVSTAHATETTSSCEGLPFLIHKACQRLHQIWYDGNNELYGTGYAWHNRYTYDKERLKTYNELAWGGGLGKGFYDEDKDWHGLYAIAFLDSHKNIEPAVGYAFLKMAHLGENLRIGGGYSVLVTARPDIFKGIPFPGILPWVSINYRQLSIGATYIPGAQDAGNVLFIFGKWTFEKL
;
A
#
# COMPACT_ATOMS: atom_id res chain seq x y z
N MET A 1 11.44 29.27 -59.17
CA MET A 1 11.69 30.34 -58.19
C MET A 1 10.47 30.47 -57.29
N ASN A 2 10.47 29.85 -56.11
CA ASN A 2 9.77 30.34 -54.93
C ASN A 2 10.27 29.55 -53.73
N ARG A 3 10.82 30.28 -52.76
CA ARG A 3 11.63 29.79 -51.65
C ARG A 3 10.71 29.24 -50.55
N LEU A 4 10.86 27.95 -50.23
CA LEU A 4 10.34 27.36 -49.01
C LEU A 4 11.21 27.88 -47.85
N LEU A 5 10.64 28.70 -46.96
CA LEU A 5 11.26 29.05 -45.68
C LEU A 5 10.92 27.96 -44.67
N ILE A 6 11.89 27.09 -44.39
CA ILE A 6 11.87 26.16 -43.26
C ILE A 6 12.31 26.96 -42.03
N PHE A 7 11.39 27.23 -41.11
CA PHE A 7 11.75 27.68 -39.77
C PHE A 7 12.03 26.45 -38.90
N LEU A 8 13.32 26.25 -38.62
CA LEU A 8 13.83 25.25 -37.69
C LEU A 8 13.73 25.82 -36.27
N LEU A 9 12.78 25.35 -35.47
CA LEU A 9 12.69 25.72 -34.05
C LEU A 9 13.62 24.81 -33.24
N ILE A 10 14.82 25.31 -32.93
CA ILE A 10 15.80 24.63 -32.07
C ILE A 10 15.55 25.02 -30.61
N VAL A 11 15.21 23.99 -29.84
CA VAL A 11 15.60 23.70 -28.45
C VAL A 11 15.37 24.78 -27.38
N GLY A 12 14.41 24.45 -26.51
CA GLY A 12 14.39 24.86 -25.11
C GLY A 12 13.78 23.74 -24.27
N VAL A 13 14.41 22.56 -24.25
CA VAL A 13 14.08 21.56 -23.22
C VAL A 13 14.71 22.07 -21.93
N SER A 14 13.93 22.80 -21.14
CA SER A 14 14.28 23.06 -19.76
C SER A 14 14.28 21.71 -19.04
N THR A 15 15.45 21.13 -18.84
CA THR A 15 15.64 20.09 -17.82
C THR A 15 15.44 20.77 -16.47
N ALA A 16 14.20 20.77 -15.97
CA ALA A 16 13.92 21.03 -14.58
C ALA A 16 14.53 19.86 -13.79
N HIS A 17 15.80 19.99 -13.40
CA HIS A 17 16.41 19.09 -12.45
C HIS A 17 15.74 19.29 -11.09
N ALA A 18 15.18 18.20 -10.56
CA ALA A 18 14.55 18.09 -9.27
C ALA A 18 15.38 18.80 -8.18
N THR A 19 14.89 19.95 -7.70
CA THR A 19 15.46 20.69 -6.56
C THR A 19 14.36 21.09 -5.56
N GLU A 20 13.29 20.30 -5.46
CA GLU A 20 12.20 20.54 -4.48
C GLU A 20 12.17 19.53 -3.32
N THR A 21 13.13 18.60 -3.24
CA THR A 21 13.09 17.51 -2.25
C THR A 21 13.62 17.88 -0.85
N THR A 22 14.32 19.00 -0.69
CA THR A 22 14.93 19.36 0.62
C THR A 22 14.08 20.31 1.46
N SER A 23 13.37 21.27 0.85
CA SER A 23 12.76 22.37 1.59
C SER A 23 11.55 21.96 2.45
N SER A 24 10.78 20.96 2.04
CA SER A 24 9.53 20.58 2.73
C SER A 24 9.73 19.80 4.04
N CYS A 25 10.90 19.20 4.24
CA CYS A 25 11.23 18.41 5.42
C CYS A 25 12.35 19.05 6.28
N GLU A 26 12.84 20.24 5.93
CA GLU A 26 13.91 20.94 6.63
C GLU A 26 13.54 21.30 8.09
N GLY A 27 14.54 21.32 8.98
CA GLY A 27 14.36 21.67 10.39
C GLY A 27 13.73 20.59 11.29
N LEU A 28 13.34 19.44 10.74
CA LEU A 28 12.79 18.32 11.51
C LEU A 28 13.90 17.51 12.22
N PRO A 29 13.63 16.94 13.41
CA PRO A 29 14.52 15.97 14.04
C PRO A 29 14.82 14.80 13.09
N PHE A 30 16.03 14.24 13.17
CA PHE A 30 16.56 13.26 12.21
C PHE A 30 15.59 12.14 11.81
N LEU A 31 14.92 11.52 12.78
CA LEU A 31 13.97 10.42 12.52
C LEU A 31 12.72 10.90 11.76
N ILE A 32 12.19 12.06 12.13
CA ILE A 32 11.01 12.64 11.50
C ILE A 32 11.37 13.16 10.11
N HIS A 33 12.55 13.73 9.94
CA HIS A 33 13.08 14.15 8.65
C HIS A 33 13.14 12.97 7.66
N LYS A 34 13.70 11.82 8.08
CA LYS A 34 13.74 10.61 7.25
C LYS A 34 12.35 10.09 6.89
N ALA A 35 11.43 10.05 7.86
CA ALA A 35 10.05 9.65 7.60
C ALA A 35 9.37 10.59 6.60
N CYS A 36 9.53 11.91 6.78
CA CYS A 36 9.00 12.93 5.88
C CYS A 36 9.54 12.78 4.46
N GLN A 37 10.86 12.61 4.29
CA GLN A 37 11.48 12.39 2.99
C GLN A 37 10.95 11.13 2.32
N ARG A 38 10.81 10.02 3.05
CA ARG A 38 10.30 8.77 2.48
C ARG A 38 8.83 8.90 2.07
N LEU A 39 8.00 9.58 2.86
CA LEU A 39 6.61 9.87 2.50
C LEU A 39 6.53 10.75 1.24
N HIS A 40 7.39 11.76 1.15
CA HIS A 40 7.50 12.61 -0.03
C HIS A 40 7.89 11.82 -1.27
N GLN A 41 8.93 10.97 -1.19
CA GLN A 41 9.34 10.09 -2.29
C GLN A 41 8.20 9.17 -2.74
N ILE A 42 7.50 8.52 -1.80
CA ILE A 42 6.35 7.67 -2.16
C ILE A 42 5.28 8.48 -2.88
N TRP A 43 4.98 9.69 -2.40
CA TRP A 43 3.91 10.52 -2.95
C TRP A 43 4.22 11.06 -4.35
N TYR A 44 5.43 11.60 -4.54
CA TYR A 44 5.83 12.31 -5.76
C TYR A 44 6.53 11.40 -6.77
N ASP A 45 7.36 10.47 -6.33
CA ASP A 45 8.17 9.61 -7.20
C ASP A 45 7.58 8.19 -7.33
N GLY A 46 6.70 7.80 -6.41
CA GLY A 46 6.06 6.47 -6.42
C GLY A 46 5.04 6.29 -7.55
N ASN A 47 4.92 5.05 -8.01
CA ASN A 47 3.91 4.61 -8.97
C ASN A 47 2.51 4.63 -8.36
N ASN A 48 1.48 4.62 -9.20
CA ASN A 48 0.10 4.48 -8.74
C ASN A 48 -0.23 2.99 -8.55
N GLU A 49 -1.07 2.71 -7.56
CA GLU A 49 -1.47 1.34 -7.24
C GLU A 49 -2.98 1.26 -7.04
N LEU A 50 -3.59 0.24 -7.62
CA LEU A 50 -4.98 -0.16 -7.38
C LEU A 50 -4.98 -1.43 -6.53
N TYR A 51 -5.73 -1.40 -5.44
CA TYR A 51 -5.91 -2.52 -4.53
C TYR A 51 -7.30 -3.14 -4.72
N GLY A 52 -7.36 -4.46 -4.78
CA GLY A 52 -8.60 -5.22 -4.72
C GLY A 52 -8.56 -6.20 -3.57
N THR A 53 -9.57 -6.19 -2.70
CA THR A 53 -9.67 -7.09 -1.55
C THR A 53 -10.78 -8.11 -1.79
N GLY A 54 -10.69 -9.29 -1.17
CA GLY A 54 -11.72 -10.30 -1.41
C GLY A 54 -11.83 -11.43 -0.40
N TYR A 55 -10.79 -11.72 0.40
CA TYR A 55 -10.85 -12.85 1.32
C TYR A 55 -10.19 -12.57 2.67
N ALA A 56 -10.92 -12.86 3.74
CA ALA A 56 -10.47 -12.79 5.13
C ALA A 56 -10.77 -14.14 5.81
N TRP A 57 -9.74 -14.96 5.97
CA TRP A 57 -9.84 -16.27 6.60
C TRP A 57 -9.65 -16.18 8.10
N HIS A 58 -10.63 -16.63 8.86
CA HIS A 58 -10.52 -16.74 10.32
C HIS A 58 -9.84 -18.05 10.70
N ASN A 59 -8.84 -18.00 11.59
CA ASN A 59 -8.14 -19.20 12.00
C ASN A 59 -9.07 -20.22 12.67
N ARG A 60 -9.23 -21.39 12.06
CA ARG A 60 -10.19 -22.42 12.51
C ARG A 60 -9.86 -23.02 13.87
N TYR A 61 -8.63 -22.83 14.37
CA TYR A 61 -8.23 -23.27 15.70
C TYR A 61 -8.58 -22.28 16.81
N THR A 62 -8.91 -21.03 16.47
CA THR A 62 -9.15 -19.95 17.45
C THR A 62 -10.59 -19.47 17.46
N TYR A 63 -11.49 -20.14 16.73
CA TYR A 63 -12.89 -19.76 16.61
C TYR A 63 -13.83 -20.96 16.71
N ASP A 64 -14.93 -20.78 17.42
CA ASP A 64 -16.02 -21.76 17.44
C ASP A 64 -16.69 -21.88 16.07
N LYS A 65 -16.97 -23.13 15.65
CA LYS A 65 -17.54 -23.43 14.33
C LYS A 65 -18.89 -22.73 14.08
N GLU A 66 -19.74 -22.64 15.10
CA GLU A 66 -21.04 -21.99 14.98
C GLU A 66 -20.91 -20.47 14.81
N ARG A 67 -19.92 -19.86 15.49
CA ARG A 67 -19.62 -18.45 15.34
C ARG A 67 -19.06 -18.13 13.96
N LEU A 68 -18.13 -18.95 13.46
CA LEU A 68 -17.56 -18.81 12.11
C LEU A 68 -18.62 -18.78 11.00
N LYS A 69 -19.70 -19.57 11.12
CA LYS A 69 -20.80 -19.56 10.13
C LYS A 69 -21.54 -18.23 10.05
N THR A 70 -21.45 -17.40 11.09
CA THR A 70 -22.06 -16.07 11.11
C THR A 70 -21.18 -15.01 10.46
N TYR A 71 -19.88 -15.28 10.29
CA TYR A 71 -18.93 -14.31 9.78
C TYR A 71 -18.84 -14.27 8.26
N ASN A 72 -18.67 -13.05 7.76
CA ASN A 72 -18.31 -12.79 6.38
C ASN A 72 -16.80 -12.98 6.19
N GLU A 73 -16.41 -13.93 5.34
CA GLU A 73 -15.02 -14.08 4.89
C GLU A 73 -14.78 -13.45 3.51
N LEU A 74 -15.85 -13.00 2.85
CA LEU A 74 -15.76 -12.30 1.58
C LEU A 74 -15.53 -10.81 1.84
N ALA A 75 -14.28 -10.47 2.13
CA ALA A 75 -13.85 -9.11 2.43
C ALA A 75 -13.70 -8.26 1.15
N TRP A 76 -14.78 -8.21 0.36
CA TRP A 76 -14.83 -7.46 -0.88
C TRP A 76 -14.64 -5.96 -0.65
N GLY A 77 -13.88 -5.35 -1.54
CA GLY A 77 -13.51 -3.96 -1.43
C GLY A 77 -12.30 -3.65 -2.30
N GLY A 78 -11.63 -2.56 -1.96
CA GLY A 78 -10.48 -2.10 -2.69
C GLY A 78 -10.09 -0.69 -2.31
N GLY A 79 -9.19 -0.12 -3.10
CA GLY A 79 -8.75 1.25 -2.90
C GLY A 79 -7.53 1.60 -3.72
N LEU A 80 -6.88 2.67 -3.34
CA LEU A 80 -5.79 3.27 -4.09
C LEU A 80 -4.56 3.40 -3.21
N GLY A 81 -3.40 3.48 -3.85
CA GLY A 81 -2.16 3.75 -3.15
C GLY A 81 -1.05 4.22 -4.08
N LYS A 82 0.12 4.39 -3.47
CA LYS A 82 1.37 4.66 -4.15
C LYS A 82 2.45 3.72 -3.65
N GLY A 83 3.25 3.21 -4.58
CA GLY A 83 4.36 2.30 -4.30
C GLY A 83 5.68 2.83 -4.83
N PHE A 84 6.72 2.78 -4.01
CA PHE A 84 8.07 3.24 -4.33
C PHE A 84 9.08 2.15 -3.93
N TYR A 85 9.99 1.81 -4.85
CA TYR A 85 11.14 0.98 -4.53
C TYR A 85 12.31 1.90 -4.23
N ASP A 86 12.97 1.65 -3.12
CA ASP A 86 14.07 2.48 -2.67
C ASP A 86 15.43 2.06 -3.23
N GLU A 87 16.48 2.71 -2.73
CA GLU A 87 17.85 2.50 -3.18
C GLU A 87 18.33 1.06 -2.92
N ASP A 88 17.82 0.41 -1.88
CA ASP A 88 18.09 -1.00 -1.52
C ASP A 88 17.17 -1.98 -2.26
N LYS A 89 16.29 -1.46 -3.14
CA LYS A 89 15.24 -2.18 -3.85
C LYS A 89 14.21 -2.82 -2.92
N ASP A 90 14.03 -2.27 -1.74
CA ASP A 90 12.94 -2.60 -0.83
C ASP A 90 11.71 -1.76 -1.18
N TRP A 91 10.51 -2.28 -0.90
CA TRP A 91 9.26 -1.62 -1.31
C TRP A 91 8.64 -0.85 -0.15
N HIS A 92 8.20 0.37 -0.47
CA HIS A 92 7.49 1.27 0.42
C HIS A 92 6.14 1.64 -0.21
N GLY A 93 5.08 1.64 0.60
CA GLY A 93 3.74 1.91 0.11
C GLY A 93 2.95 2.83 1.02
N LEU A 94 2.14 3.69 0.40
CA LEU A 94 1.01 4.36 1.04
C LEU A 94 -0.26 3.81 0.43
N TYR A 95 -1.24 3.48 1.23
CA TYR A 95 -2.51 2.94 0.75
C TYR A 95 -3.70 3.50 1.52
N ALA A 96 -4.83 3.58 0.84
CA ALA A 96 -6.14 3.81 1.43
C ALA A 96 -7.11 2.83 0.78
N ILE A 97 -7.65 1.91 1.58
CA ILE A 97 -8.58 0.87 1.16
C ILE A 97 -9.84 0.91 2.03
N ALA A 98 -10.93 0.37 1.50
CA ALA A 98 -12.12 0.06 2.27
C ALA A 98 -12.66 -1.30 1.85
N PHE A 99 -13.09 -2.11 2.81
CA PHE A 99 -13.56 -3.47 2.58
C PHE A 99 -14.68 -3.85 3.54
N LEU A 100 -15.40 -4.93 3.24
CA LEU A 100 -16.40 -5.49 4.13
C LEU A 100 -15.75 -6.30 5.26
N ASP A 101 -16.04 -5.95 6.50
CA ASP A 101 -15.57 -6.67 7.69
C ASP A 101 -16.34 -7.99 7.93
N SER A 102 -16.03 -8.68 9.03
CA SER A 102 -16.69 -9.94 9.42
C SER A 102 -18.19 -9.81 9.68
N HIS A 103 -18.68 -8.60 9.95
CA HIS A 103 -20.10 -8.25 10.16
C HIS A 103 -20.72 -7.57 8.93
N LYS A 104 -20.02 -7.54 7.79
CA LYS A 104 -20.43 -6.88 6.54
C LYS A 104 -20.56 -5.35 6.64
N ASN A 105 -19.90 -4.74 7.60
CA ASN A 105 -19.77 -3.28 7.67
C ASN A 105 -18.58 -2.83 6.81
N ILE A 106 -18.62 -1.59 6.32
CA ILE A 106 -17.46 -0.99 5.65
C ILE A 106 -16.41 -0.66 6.71
N GLU A 107 -15.21 -1.21 6.53
CA GLU A 107 -14.01 -0.94 7.31
C GLU A 107 -12.98 -0.22 6.43
N PRO A 108 -12.75 1.10 6.63
CA PRO A 108 -11.67 1.82 5.98
C PRO A 108 -10.33 1.53 6.66
N ALA A 109 -9.25 1.45 5.89
CA ALA A 109 -7.88 1.40 6.39
C ALA A 109 -6.98 2.29 5.55
N VAL A 110 -6.23 3.17 6.20
CA VAL A 110 -5.17 3.98 5.59
C VAL A 110 -3.85 3.68 6.28
N GLY A 111 -2.77 3.52 5.52
CA GLY A 111 -1.53 3.11 6.12
C GLY A 111 -0.29 3.28 5.26
N TYR A 112 0.82 3.10 5.94
CA TYR A 112 2.14 2.92 5.36
C TYR A 112 2.54 1.45 5.45
N ALA A 113 3.25 0.94 4.46
CA ALA A 113 3.82 -0.39 4.47
C ALA A 113 5.27 -0.38 3.99
N PHE A 114 6.09 -1.25 4.59
CA PHE A 114 7.45 -1.53 4.20
C PHE A 114 7.61 -3.03 3.98
N LEU A 115 8.24 -3.42 2.88
CA LEU A 115 8.62 -4.79 2.60
C LEU A 115 10.08 -4.87 2.21
N LYS A 116 10.82 -5.75 2.88
CA LYS A 116 12.11 -6.20 2.38
C LYS A 116 11.89 -7.15 1.20
N MET A 117 12.55 -6.90 0.08
CA MET A 117 12.26 -7.57 -1.19
C MET A 117 13.41 -8.47 -1.65
N ALA A 118 13.10 -9.72 -1.97
CA ALA A 118 13.99 -10.61 -2.72
C ALA A 118 13.56 -10.64 -4.20
N HIS A 119 14.53 -10.38 -5.08
CA HIS A 119 14.33 -10.31 -6.54
C HIS A 119 14.76 -11.62 -7.19
N LEU A 120 13.79 -12.44 -7.58
CA LEU A 120 13.98 -13.79 -8.13
C LEU A 120 13.93 -13.75 -9.66
N GLY A 121 14.85 -12.99 -10.25
CA GLY A 121 14.90 -12.70 -11.68
C GLY A 121 14.30 -11.34 -12.04
N GLU A 122 14.05 -11.10 -13.33
CA GLU A 122 13.63 -9.78 -13.83
C GLU A 122 12.19 -9.40 -13.41
N ASN A 123 11.31 -10.39 -13.32
CA ASN A 123 9.87 -10.15 -13.19
C ASN A 123 9.29 -10.56 -11.82
N LEU A 124 9.90 -11.52 -11.13
CA LEU A 124 9.37 -12.12 -9.90
C LEU A 124 10.06 -11.52 -8.68
N ARG A 125 9.27 -11.00 -7.74
CA ARG A 125 9.76 -10.50 -6.44
C ARG A 125 8.89 -11.04 -5.32
N ILE A 126 9.53 -11.45 -4.23
CA ILE A 126 8.84 -11.84 -3.00
C ILE A 126 9.24 -10.89 -1.89
N GLY A 127 8.29 -10.51 -1.04
CA GLY A 127 8.51 -9.49 -0.03
C GLY A 127 7.93 -9.87 1.32
N GLY A 128 8.58 -9.42 2.38
CA GLY A 128 8.11 -9.55 3.76
C GLY A 128 8.47 -8.33 4.60
N GLY A 129 7.55 -7.91 5.44
CA GLY A 129 7.73 -6.75 6.30
C GLY A 129 6.47 -6.44 7.10
N TYR A 130 6.12 -5.16 7.20
CA TYR A 130 5.05 -4.70 8.08
C TYR A 130 4.29 -3.53 7.48
N SER A 131 3.10 -3.29 8.02
CA SER A 131 2.33 -2.08 7.81
C SER A 131 1.96 -1.45 9.15
N VAL A 132 1.99 -0.12 9.18
CA VAL A 132 1.40 0.70 10.23
C VAL A 132 0.21 1.42 9.63
N LEU A 133 -0.95 1.29 10.26
CA LEU A 133 -2.21 1.76 9.70
C LEU A 133 -3.10 2.39 10.75
N VAL A 134 -4.09 3.12 10.28
CA VAL A 134 -5.26 3.55 11.04
C VAL A 134 -6.48 2.96 10.37
N THR A 135 -7.35 2.37 11.16
CA THR A 135 -8.62 1.80 10.69
C THR A 135 -9.75 2.16 11.66
N ALA A 136 -10.99 1.95 11.25
CA ALA A 136 -12.16 2.19 12.07
C ALA A 136 -13.20 1.12 11.79
N ARG A 137 -13.88 0.66 12.85
CA ARG A 137 -14.98 -0.30 12.73
C ARG A 137 -16.13 0.12 13.62
N PRO A 138 -17.39 0.05 13.18
CA PRO A 138 -18.52 0.50 13.99
C PRO A 138 -18.70 -0.31 15.28
N ASP A 139 -18.34 -1.60 15.25
CA ASP A 139 -18.41 -2.51 16.39
C ASP A 139 -17.19 -2.42 17.34
N ILE A 140 -16.15 -1.68 16.97
CA ILE A 140 -14.95 -1.46 17.81
C ILE A 140 -14.82 0.03 18.14
N PHE A 141 -14.64 0.36 19.42
CA PHE A 141 -14.51 1.76 19.87
C PHE A 141 -15.61 2.70 19.33
N LYS A 142 -16.80 2.16 18.99
CA LYS A 142 -17.92 2.90 18.40
C LYS A 142 -17.54 3.68 17.13
N GLY A 143 -16.64 3.14 16.31
CA GLY A 143 -16.20 3.77 15.06
C GLY A 143 -15.09 4.81 15.23
N ILE A 144 -14.57 5.04 16.44
CA ILE A 144 -13.39 5.89 16.62
C ILE A 144 -12.18 5.21 15.96
N PRO A 145 -11.45 5.90 15.06
CA PRO A 145 -10.28 5.32 14.41
C PRO A 145 -9.19 4.94 15.42
N PHE A 146 -8.56 3.79 15.20
CA PHE A 146 -7.50 3.26 16.06
C PHE A 146 -6.29 2.81 15.23
N PRO A 147 -5.07 2.90 15.79
CA PRO A 147 -3.87 2.48 15.10
C PRO A 147 -3.72 0.95 15.12
N GLY A 148 -3.01 0.42 14.13
CA GLY A 148 -2.61 -0.97 14.04
C GLY A 148 -1.21 -1.11 13.47
N ILE A 149 -0.56 -2.23 13.80
CA ILE A 149 0.65 -2.69 13.13
C ILE A 149 0.46 -4.16 12.75
N LEU A 150 0.71 -4.49 11.49
CA LEU A 150 0.44 -5.81 10.96
C LEU A 150 1.63 -6.33 10.14
N PRO A 151 1.94 -7.64 10.19
CA PRO A 151 2.87 -8.23 9.23
C PRO A 151 2.28 -8.16 7.82
N TRP A 152 3.13 -8.00 6.81
CA TRP A 152 2.72 -7.99 5.40
C TRP A 152 3.69 -8.85 4.60
N VAL A 153 3.13 -9.72 3.75
CA VAL A 153 3.90 -10.50 2.78
C VAL A 153 3.35 -10.29 1.37
N SER A 154 4.19 -10.42 0.35
CA SER A 154 3.75 -10.31 -1.04
C SER A 154 4.53 -11.20 -2.00
N ILE A 155 3.85 -11.62 -3.06
CA ILE A 155 4.43 -12.19 -4.26
C ILE A 155 4.02 -11.28 -5.43
N ASN A 156 5.01 -10.84 -6.20
CA ASN A 156 4.86 -9.80 -7.21
C ASN A 156 5.41 -10.34 -8.52
N TYR A 157 4.59 -10.31 -9.57
CA TYR A 157 5.00 -10.64 -10.93
C TYR A 157 4.71 -9.45 -11.83
N ARG A 158 5.78 -8.81 -12.31
CA ARG A 158 5.71 -7.55 -13.08
C ARG A 158 4.94 -6.47 -12.30
N GLN A 159 3.80 -6.01 -12.83
CA GLN A 159 2.93 -5.01 -12.24
C GLN A 159 1.88 -5.59 -11.28
N LEU A 160 1.68 -6.91 -11.26
CA LEU A 160 0.65 -7.57 -10.46
C LEU A 160 1.25 -8.16 -9.20
N SER A 161 0.53 -8.03 -8.09
CA SER A 161 0.95 -8.60 -6.81
C SER A 161 -0.22 -9.24 -6.10
N ILE A 162 0.05 -10.34 -5.40
CA ILE A 162 -0.82 -10.91 -4.38
C ILE A 162 -0.15 -10.66 -3.04
N GLY A 163 -0.87 -10.04 -2.12
CA GLY A 163 -0.40 -9.74 -0.78
C GLY A 163 -1.29 -10.36 0.27
N ALA A 164 -0.71 -10.56 1.45
CA ALA A 164 -1.46 -10.98 2.62
C ALA A 164 -0.95 -10.29 3.89
N THR A 165 -1.86 -10.09 4.83
CA THR A 165 -1.56 -9.64 6.19
C THR A 165 -2.27 -10.52 7.21
N TYR A 166 -1.67 -10.69 8.38
CA TYR A 166 -2.27 -11.47 9.46
C TYR A 166 -2.59 -10.56 10.63
N ILE A 167 -3.86 -10.47 11.01
CA ILE A 167 -4.33 -9.70 12.17
C ILE A 167 -4.17 -10.58 13.40
N PRO A 168 -3.19 -10.33 14.29
CA PRO A 168 -3.05 -11.11 15.51
C PRO A 168 -4.18 -10.81 16.48
N GLY A 169 -4.49 -11.76 17.36
CA GLY A 169 -5.46 -11.54 18.42
C GLY A 169 -5.63 -12.74 19.34
N ALA A 170 -6.69 -12.72 20.14
CA ALA A 170 -7.04 -13.76 21.11
C ALA A 170 -8.05 -14.76 20.54
N GLN A 171 -8.51 -15.70 21.38
CA GLN A 171 -9.63 -16.57 21.06
C GLN A 171 -10.86 -15.72 20.68
N ASP A 172 -11.49 -16.06 19.56
CA ASP A 172 -12.64 -15.38 18.97
C ASP A 172 -12.48 -13.88 18.62
N ALA A 173 -11.26 -13.35 18.65
CA ALA A 173 -10.97 -11.95 18.30
C ALA A 173 -9.61 -11.83 17.61
N GLY A 174 -9.58 -11.48 16.32
CA GLY A 174 -8.35 -11.47 15.52
C GLY A 174 -8.00 -12.87 15.02
N ASN A 175 -6.72 -13.19 14.84
CA ASN A 175 -6.28 -14.42 14.17
C ASN A 175 -6.86 -14.59 12.75
N VAL A 176 -6.84 -13.51 11.97
CA VAL A 176 -7.41 -13.44 10.63
C VAL A 176 -6.32 -13.25 9.58
N LEU A 177 -6.32 -14.08 8.54
CA LEU A 177 -5.49 -13.88 7.34
C LEU A 177 -6.31 -13.10 6.31
N PHE A 178 -5.85 -11.91 5.95
CA PHE A 178 -6.47 -11.04 4.96
C PHE A 178 -5.66 -11.04 3.67
N ILE A 179 -6.32 -11.32 2.53
CA ILE A 179 -5.69 -11.46 1.20
C ILE A 179 -6.21 -10.37 0.26
N PHE A 180 -5.30 -9.77 -0.50
CA PHE A 180 -5.60 -8.74 -1.48
C PHE A 180 -4.71 -8.84 -2.71
N GLY A 181 -5.24 -8.36 -3.83
CA GLY A 181 -4.50 -8.13 -5.06
C GLY A 181 -4.08 -6.66 -5.17
N LYS A 182 -2.97 -6.42 -5.86
CA LYS A 182 -2.44 -5.09 -6.15
C LYS A 182 -1.99 -5.01 -7.60
N TRP A 183 -2.38 -3.96 -8.30
CA TRP A 183 -1.89 -3.65 -9.64
C TRP A 183 -1.18 -2.30 -9.63
N THR A 184 0.09 -2.29 -10.04
CA THR A 184 0.93 -1.10 -10.09
C THR A 184 1.04 -0.58 -11.53
N PHE A 185 0.81 0.71 -11.73
CA PHE A 185 0.88 1.35 -13.04
C PHE A 185 1.58 2.70 -12.95
N GLU A 186 2.23 3.08 -14.04
CA GLU A 186 2.98 4.32 -14.14
C GLU A 186 2.05 5.53 -14.04
N LYS A 187 2.61 6.69 -13.70
CA LYS A 187 1.88 7.95 -13.80
C LYS A 187 1.53 8.21 -15.27
N LEU A 188 0.28 8.61 -15.50
CA LEU A 188 -0.16 9.19 -16.78
C LEU A 188 0.52 10.54 -17.01
#